data_AF-A0A967L3S6-F1
#
_entry.id   AF-A0A967L3S6-F1
#
_cell.length_a   1.000
_cell.length_b   1.000
_cell.length_c   1.000
_cell.angle_alpha   90.00
_cell.angle_beta   90.00
_cell.angle_gamma   90.00
#
_symmetry.space_group_name_H-M   'P 1'
#
loop_
_entity.id
_entity.type
_entity.pdbx_description
1 polymer ?
#
loop_
_entity_poly.entity_id
_entity_poly.type
_entity_poly.pdbx_seq_one_letter_code
_entity_poly.pdbx_strand_id
1 'polypeptide(L)' 'MLKSHTLVPDQEYSEILYELRPVLGPDGEPVEGLHNAWITLNNPG' A
#
# COMPACT_ATOMS: atom_id res chain seq x y z
N MET A 1 26.39 17.34 10.45
CA MET A 1 25.69 16.71 11.59
C MET A 1 25.13 15.37 11.13
N LEU A 2 25.19 14.32 11.96
CA LEU A 2 24.45 13.09 11.69
C LEU A 2 22.95 13.34 11.88
N LYS A 3 22.15 12.83 10.95
CA LYS A 3 20.71 12.71 11.14
C LYS A 3 20.43 11.32 11.72
N SER A 4 19.50 11.25 12.67
CA SER A 4 18.96 9.97 13.13
C SER A 4 18.24 9.29 11.95
N HIS A 5 18.45 7.98 11.77
CA HIS A 5 17.80 7.16 10.74
C HIS A 5 16.77 6.19 11.36
N THR A 6 16.43 6.39 12.63
CA THR A 6 15.45 5.57 13.34
C THR A 6 14.04 6.10 13.09
N LEU A 7 13.06 5.20 13.01
CA LEU A 7 11.64 5.55 12.96
C LEU A 7 11.24 6.33 14.22
N VAL A 8 10.36 7.32 14.06
CA VAL A 8 9.83 8.10 15.17
C VAL A 8 8.71 7.29 15.82
N PRO A 9 8.79 6.95 17.13
CA PRO A 9 7.83 6.04 17.78
C PRO A 9 6.37 6.49 17.69
N ASP A 10 6.13 7.80 17.69
CA ASP A 10 4.79 8.39 17.76
C ASP A 10 4.33 8.99 16.42
N GLN A 11 4.98 8.62 15.31
CA GLN A 11 4.58 9.05 13.98
C GLN A 11 3.60 8.06 13.37
N GLU A 12 2.34 8.46 13.24
CA GLU A 12 1.38 7.74 12.41
C GLU A 12 1.62 8.10 10.93
N TYR A 13 1.78 7.09 10.08
CA TYR A 13 1.97 7.24 8.64
C TYR A 13 0.62 7.05 7.95
N SER A 14 -0.01 8.14 7.56
CA SER A 14 -1.32 8.14 6.87
C SER A 14 -1.21 8.27 5.35
N GLU A 15 -0.01 8.51 4.83
CA GLU A 15 0.25 8.78 3.41
C GLU A 15 0.35 7.50 2.58
N ILE A 16 0.52 6.34 3.22
CA ILE A 16 0.57 5.05 2.54
C ILE A 16 -0.85 4.49 2.45
N LEU A 17 -1.42 4.52 1.24
CA LEU A 17 -2.73 3.92 0.98
C LEU A 17 -2.54 2.49 0.47
N TYR A 18 -3.23 1.55 1.10
CA TYR A 18 -3.21 0.13 0.74
C TYR A 18 -4.59 -0.33 0.27
N GLU A 19 -4.62 -1.00 -0.89
CA GLU A 19 -5.83 -1.56 -1.46
C GLU A 19 -5.55 -2.96 -2.04
N LEU A 20 -6.46 -3.91 -1.78
CA LEU A 20 -6.48 -5.20 -2.46
C LEU A 20 -7.53 -5.16 -3.57
N ARG A 21 -7.09 -5.30 -4.82
CA ARG A 21 -8.00 -5.38 -5.97
C ARG A 21 -8.12 -6.82 -6.46
N PRO A 22 -9.33 -7.30 -6.80
CA PRO A 22 -9.49 -8.65 -7.33
C PRO A 22 -8.73 -8.80 -8.64
N VAL A 23 -8.12 -9.97 -8.85
CA VAL A 23 -7.60 -10.37 -10.16
C VAL A 23 -8.73 -11.05 -10.92
N LEU A 24 -9.02 -10.57 -12.13
CA LEU A 24 -10.07 -11.14 -12.96
C LEU A 24 -9.52 -12.26 -13.83
N GLY A 25 -10.29 -13.35 -13.92
CA GLY A 25 -10.05 -14.45 -14.84
C GLY A 25 -10.43 -14.09 -16.29
N PRO A 26 -10.18 -15.00 -17.25
CA PRO A 26 -10.58 -14.80 -18.65
C PRO A 26 -12.10 -14.65 -18.88
N ASP A 27 -12.90 -15.11 -17.93
CA ASP A 27 -14.35 -14.96 -17.87
C ASP A 27 -14.81 -13.61 -17.31
N GLY A 28 -13.88 -12.81 -16.76
CA GLY A 28 -14.15 -11.54 -16.10
C GLY A 28 -14.52 -11.68 -14.62
N GLU A 29 -14.53 -12.90 -14.06
CA GLU A 29 -14.87 -13.13 -12.65
C GLU A 29 -13.62 -13.04 -11.75
N PRO A 30 -13.77 -12.61 -10.48
CA PRO A 30 -12.66 -12.63 -9.52
C PRO A 30 -12.12 -14.04 -9.28
N VAL A 31 -10.80 -14.18 -9.30
CA VAL A 31 -10.13 -15.42 -8.90
C VAL A 31 -10.07 -15.49 -7.37
N GLU A 32 -10.68 -16.53 -6.81
CA GLU A 32 -10.77 -16.72 -5.35
C GLU A 32 -9.37 -16.71 -4.70
N GLY A 33 -9.21 -15.87 -3.68
CA GLY A 33 -7.97 -15.74 -2.93
C GLY A 33 -6.86 -14.95 -3.62
N LEU A 34 -7.00 -14.56 -4.89
CA LEU A 34 -5.97 -13.84 -5.65
C LEU A 34 -6.29 -12.36 -5.80
N HIS A 35 -5.37 -11.51 -5.34
CA HIS A 35 -5.52 -10.06 -5.35
C HIS A 35 -4.23 -9.38 -5.80
N ASN A 36 -4.38 -8.23 -6.46
CA ASN A 36 -3.30 -7.27 -6.63
C ASN A 36 -3.23 -6.37 -5.40
N ALA A 37 -2.05 -6.31 -4.77
CA ALA A 37 -1.77 -5.34 -3.72
C ALA A 37 -1.33 -4.01 -4.34
N TRP A 38 -2.12 -2.97 -4.13
CA TRP A 38 -1.81 -1.61 -4.55
C TRP A 38 -1.34 -0.84 -3.34
N ILE A 39 -0.12 -0.34 -3.41
CA ILE A 39 0.50 0.51 -2.39
C ILE A 39 0.75 1.86 -3.06
N THR A 40 0.01 2.87 -2.64
CA THR A 40 0.18 4.25 -3.14
C THR A 40 0.87 5.07 -2.07
N LEU A 41 1.97 5.72 -2.45
CA LEU A 41 2.60 6.76 -1.63
C LEU A 41 1.95 8.10 -1.97
N ASN A 42 0.93 8.47 -1.21
CA ASN A 42 0.24 9.74 -1.37
C ASN A 42 1.02 10.85 -0.64
N ASN A 43 2.21 11.15 -1.12
CA ASN A 43 3.06 12.23 -0.60
C ASN A 43 2.64 13.54 -1.28
N PRO A 44 1.88 14.43 -0.61
CA PRO A 44 1.33 15.64 -1.21
C PRO A 44 2.38 16.77 -1.32
N GLY A 45 3.66 16.41 -1.46
CA GLY A 45 4.80 17.34 -1.45
C GLY A 45 4.67 18.49 -2.43
#